data_AF-A0A8H4MDN6-F1
#
_entry.id   AF-A0A8H4MDN6-F1
#
_cell.length_a   1.000
_cell.length_b   1.000
_cell.length_c   1.000
_cell.angle_alpha   90.00
_cell.angle_beta   90.00
_cell.angle_gamma   90.00
#
_symmetry.space_group_name_H-M   'P 1'
#
loop_
_entity.id
_entity.type
_entity.pdbx_description
1 polymer ?
#
loop_
_entity_poly.entity_id
_entity_poly.type
_entity_poly.pdbx_seq_one_letter_code
_entity_poly.pdbx_strand_id
1 'polypeptide(L)'
;MGGVRGKSQGCGTCRARKIACGQERPRCSQCLKSNRQCAGYQRDKVFVLVHPDAKESARTTRQEIAKINPNPFDQGPGHEIIMSCNIRQHLLDAFIGRCLPHARFRTRSWYRPWLFLLPDIPARSKALEFSTLAISSAAIGRRFNDSGLVHQSLRAYTRALREMQKALWSGSLVREDETLAACLVLSLYELMECPHNGADAYQSHCKGYLSLVKARGIDAHTDGLGHDLFVGVRLQGILHAIGHRVPNFICDPAWCRDPWASRPKRMVDRMADCLARMPSILQRYDQLSSLHRKEILDSTYGLVEECLRMDQSLRDIYEDIRLQEEGPLYWPVLSPSFKDSVQGQGLFPVIYEFPDLKTATLLMLYWSSRAMVWATVSNLYDVIRLQGVHATTVPIVDITSEKHDPSPTNDGENLSERDSTTQHDGQNYLKMARNVCQSLEYCLQEDMSLLGILAATVPVIITVWAIRYRHNDEAELAWLMNASQKMRQGLRMWTYI
;
A
#
# COMPACT_ATOMS: atom_id res chain seq x y z
N MET A 1 24.57 65.23 14.13
CA MET A 1 23.74 64.54 15.15
C MET A 1 22.33 64.39 14.61
N GLY A 2 21.75 63.18 14.67
CA GLY A 2 20.40 62.88 14.16
C GLY A 2 20.28 61.41 13.76
N GLY A 3 20.43 60.50 14.74
CA GLY A 3 20.43 59.06 14.50
C GLY A 3 19.05 58.52 14.12
N VAL A 4 19.04 57.62 13.14
CA VAL A 4 17.86 56.84 12.71
C VAL A 4 17.22 56.17 13.93
N ARG A 5 15.98 56.57 14.25
CA ARG A 5 15.14 55.92 15.26
C ARG A 5 14.75 54.53 14.76
N GLY A 6 15.37 53.49 15.31
CA GLY A 6 14.82 52.15 15.20
C GLY A 6 15.86 51.05 15.18
N LYS A 7 16.29 50.64 16.39
CA LYS A 7 16.74 49.31 16.83
C LYS A 7 17.94 49.44 17.76
N SER A 8 17.68 49.70 19.03
CA SER A 8 18.70 49.60 20.09
C SER A 8 19.36 48.22 20.06
N GLN A 9 20.70 48.20 19.96
CA GLN A 9 21.55 46.99 20.04
C GLN A 9 21.94 46.64 21.49
N GLY A 10 21.39 47.34 22.48
CA GLY A 10 21.69 47.09 23.88
C GLY A 10 21.09 45.78 24.39
N CYS A 11 21.70 45.23 25.45
CA CYS A 11 21.16 44.07 26.15
C CYS A 11 19.76 44.37 26.74
N GLY A 12 18.99 43.32 27.06
CA GLY A 12 17.65 43.43 27.63
C GLY A 12 17.61 44.33 28.86
N THR A 13 18.58 44.20 29.76
CA THR A 13 18.69 44.98 31.00
C THR A 13 18.95 46.48 30.73
N CYS A 14 19.87 46.83 29.82
CA CYS A 14 20.15 48.23 29.49
C CYS A 14 19.01 48.89 28.73
N ARG A 15 18.32 48.13 27.86
CA ARG A 15 17.11 48.60 27.16
C ARG A 15 15.96 48.89 28.09
N ALA A 16 15.67 47.98 29.03
CA ALA A 16 14.63 48.18 30.04
C ALA A 16 14.91 49.44 30.87
N ARG A 17 16.19 49.71 31.14
CA ARG A 17 16.66 50.90 31.86
C ARG A 17 16.78 52.16 31.00
N LYS A 18 16.56 52.06 29.67
CA LYS A 18 16.73 53.15 28.70
C LYS A 18 18.10 53.86 28.77
N ILE A 19 19.17 53.10 29.04
CA ILE A 19 20.55 53.60 29.06
C ILE A 19 21.38 53.05 27.89
N ALA A 20 22.46 53.75 27.53
CA ALA A 20 23.42 53.27 26.55
C ALA A 20 24.12 51.98 27.05
N CYS A 21 24.27 51.00 26.16
CA CYS A 21 24.86 49.71 26.46
C CYS A 21 26.25 49.62 25.82
N GLY A 22 27.23 49.08 26.54
CA GLY A 22 28.59 48.84 26.02
C GLY A 22 28.69 47.70 24.99
N GLN A 23 27.64 46.88 24.84
CA GLN A 23 27.50 45.81 23.84
C GLN A 23 28.52 44.65 23.97
N GLU A 24 29.28 44.57 25.05
CA GLU A 24 30.22 43.47 25.30
C GLU A 24 29.47 42.15 25.62
N ARG A 25 30.03 41.02 25.17
CA ARG A 25 29.48 39.67 25.39
C ARG A 25 30.46 38.85 26.25
N PRO A 26 30.00 38.03 27.21
CA PRO A 26 28.60 37.64 27.47
C PRO A 26 27.79 38.63 28.34
N ARG A 27 28.44 39.57 29.05
CA ARG A 27 27.77 40.62 29.86
C ARG A 27 28.33 42.00 29.49
N CYS A 28 27.47 43.02 29.40
CA CYS A 28 27.93 44.38 29.10
C CYS A 28 28.59 45.05 30.32
N SER A 29 29.50 45.99 30.05
CA SER A 29 30.24 46.75 31.06
C SER A 29 29.32 47.52 32.00
N GLN A 30 28.19 48.03 31.52
CA GLN A 30 27.20 48.76 32.32
C GLN A 30 26.41 47.88 33.28
N CYS A 31 26.13 46.63 32.92
CA CYS A 31 25.56 45.65 33.83
C CYS A 31 26.58 45.18 34.87
N LEU A 32 27.85 45.04 34.49
CA LEU A 32 28.95 44.70 35.40
C LEU A 32 29.18 45.80 36.44
N LYS A 33 29.36 47.05 36.00
CA LYS A 33 29.59 48.20 36.90
C LYS A 33 28.44 48.48 37.86
N SER A 34 27.20 48.20 37.43
CA SER A 34 26.02 48.38 38.27
C SER A 34 25.65 47.14 39.09
N ASN A 35 26.49 46.09 39.10
CA ASN A 35 26.29 44.83 39.78
C ASN A 35 24.91 44.17 39.52
N ARG A 36 24.47 44.17 38.25
CA ARG A 36 23.18 43.60 37.83
C ARG A 36 23.35 42.46 36.84
N GLN A 37 22.45 41.48 36.89
CA GLN A 37 22.42 40.38 35.93
C GLN A 37 22.07 40.92 34.52
N CYS A 38 22.85 40.52 33.52
CA CYS A 38 22.66 40.95 32.13
C CYS A 38 21.74 39.96 31.43
N ALA A 39 20.54 40.38 31.03
CA ALA A 39 19.54 39.55 30.36
C ALA A 39 19.89 39.19 28.89
N GLY A 40 21.15 39.36 28.49
CA GLY A 40 21.63 39.05 27.14
C GLY A 40 21.04 39.95 26.04
N TYR A 41 21.30 39.58 24.79
CA TYR A 41 20.99 40.37 23.58
C TYR A 41 19.90 39.74 22.70
N GLN A 42 19.29 38.63 23.13
CA GLN A 42 18.22 37.97 22.41
C GLN A 42 16.95 38.84 22.40
N ARG A 43 16.19 38.78 21.30
CA ARG A 43 14.91 39.47 21.14
C ARG A 43 13.81 38.44 21.07
N ASP A 44 12.74 38.66 21.82
CA ASP A 44 11.49 37.93 21.64
C ASP A 44 10.96 38.22 20.23
N LYS A 45 10.68 37.15 19.47
CA LYS A 45 10.07 37.27 18.14
C LYS A 45 8.57 37.44 18.34
N VAL A 46 8.03 38.59 17.95
CA VAL A 46 6.58 38.83 17.92
C VAL A 46 6.08 38.55 16.50
N PHE A 47 5.10 37.66 16.38
CA PHE A 47 4.41 37.39 15.10
C PHE A 47 3.43 38.52 14.82
N VAL A 48 3.49 39.08 13.61
CA VAL A 48 2.52 40.06 13.11
C VAL A 48 1.74 39.38 11.99
N LEU A 49 0.42 39.24 12.18
CA LEU A 49 -0.51 38.82 11.14
C LEU A 49 -0.64 39.96 10.11
N VAL A 50 -0.27 39.69 8.86
CA VAL A 50 -0.39 40.63 7.75
C VAL A 50 -1.73 40.41 7.07
N HIS A 51 -2.60 41.44 7.06
CA HIS A 51 -3.83 41.45 6.27
C HIS A 51 -3.54 41.77 4.79
N PRO A 52 -4.33 41.22 3.84
CA PRO A 52 -4.00 41.19 2.41
C PRO A 52 -4.03 42.55 1.66
N ASP A 53 -4.45 43.65 2.29
CA ASP A 53 -4.59 44.96 1.63
C ASP A 53 -3.53 46.02 2.03
N ALA A 54 -2.45 45.63 2.70
CA ALA A 54 -1.38 46.56 3.04
C ALA A 54 -0.41 46.77 1.85
N LYS A 55 -0.43 47.99 1.27
CA LYS A 55 0.53 48.43 0.23
C LYS A 55 1.98 48.22 0.69
N GLU A 56 2.75 47.48 -0.10
CA GLU A 56 4.17 47.20 0.14
C GLU A 56 4.98 48.49 0.20
N SER A 57 5.53 48.80 1.39
CA SER A 57 6.56 49.82 1.54
C SER A 57 7.91 49.18 1.19
N ALA A 58 8.50 49.66 0.09
CA ALA A 58 9.81 49.28 -0.42
C ALA A 58 10.88 49.27 0.68
N ARG A 59 11.47 48.09 0.92
CA ARG A 59 12.72 47.96 1.68
C ARG A 59 13.84 47.58 0.74
N THR A 60 14.70 48.57 0.52
CA THR A 60 15.97 48.48 -0.18
C THR A 60 16.99 47.59 0.54
N THR A 61 17.77 46.92 -0.32
CA THR A 61 19.12 46.37 -0.15
C THR A 61 19.26 45.00 0.52
N ARG A 62 19.34 43.97 -0.33
CA ARG A 62 20.21 42.82 -0.11
C ARG A 62 20.95 42.47 -1.42
N GLN A 63 22.25 42.77 -1.38
CA GLN A 63 23.40 42.14 -2.03
C GLN A 63 23.19 41.43 -3.38
N GLU A 64 23.98 41.93 -4.34
CA GLU A 64 24.30 41.38 -5.66
C GLU A 64 24.61 39.88 -5.59
N ILE A 65 23.65 39.08 -6.03
CA ILE A 65 23.92 37.85 -6.77
C ILE A 65 23.51 38.21 -8.19
N ALA A 66 24.43 38.08 -9.15
CA ALA A 66 24.16 38.34 -10.55
C ALA A 66 22.93 37.53 -11.00
N LYS A 67 21.77 38.20 -11.04
CA LYS A 67 20.58 37.67 -11.67
C LYS A 67 20.87 37.70 -13.16
N ILE A 68 21.01 36.52 -13.76
CA ILE A 68 20.71 36.35 -15.17
C ILE A 68 19.30 36.91 -15.34
N ASN A 69 19.16 38.08 -15.95
CA ASN A 69 17.85 38.66 -16.23
C ASN A 69 17.15 37.68 -17.16
N PRO A 70 16.04 37.03 -16.75
CA PRO A 70 15.27 36.21 -17.66
C PRO A 70 14.80 37.11 -18.81
N ASN A 71 14.81 36.59 -20.03
CA ASN A 71 14.40 37.33 -21.21
C ASN A 71 12.96 37.85 -20.99
N PRO A 72 12.59 39.09 -21.38
CA PRO A 72 11.22 39.59 -21.22
C PRO A 72 10.16 38.72 -21.89
N PHE A 73 10.57 37.89 -22.86
CA PHE A 73 9.75 36.88 -23.52
C PHE A 73 9.44 35.64 -22.65
N ASP A 74 10.15 35.45 -21.53
CA ASP A 74 10.00 34.32 -20.60
C ASP A 74 9.10 34.65 -19.38
N GLN A 75 8.36 35.76 -19.40
CA GLN A 75 7.58 36.24 -18.23
C GLN A 75 6.11 36.54 -18.55
N GLY A 76 5.62 36.13 -19.72
CA GLY A 76 4.20 36.24 -20.06
C GLY A 76 3.35 35.15 -19.37
N PRO A 77 2.04 35.36 -19.18
CA PRO A 77 1.14 34.34 -18.64
C PRO A 77 1.16 33.03 -19.46
N GLY A 78 1.44 33.11 -20.76
CA GLY A 78 1.67 31.94 -21.61
C GLY A 78 2.93 31.14 -21.22
N HIS A 79 4.03 31.81 -20.87
CA HIS A 79 5.26 31.15 -20.43
C HIS A 79 5.08 30.50 -19.05
N GLU A 80 4.38 31.16 -18.12
CA GLU A 80 4.04 30.56 -16.81
C GLU A 80 3.17 29.32 -16.95
N ILE A 81 2.19 29.32 -17.87
CA ILE A 81 1.35 28.15 -18.16
C ILE A 81 2.18 27.01 -18.75
N ILE A 82 3.06 27.31 -19.72
CA ILE A 82 3.96 26.31 -20.34
C ILE A 82 4.91 25.74 -19.29
N MET A 83 5.55 26.60 -18.49
CA MET A 83 6.49 26.18 -17.45
C MET A 83 5.79 25.36 -16.36
N SER A 84 4.58 25.74 -15.95
CA SER A 84 3.77 24.95 -15.02
C SER A 84 3.41 23.57 -15.59
N CYS A 85 2.99 23.48 -16.85
CA CYS A 85 2.72 22.20 -17.52
C CYS A 85 3.98 21.32 -17.63
N ASN A 86 5.11 21.91 -18.03
CA ASN A 86 6.38 21.20 -18.14
C ASN A 86 6.87 20.70 -16.78
N ILE A 87 6.77 21.51 -15.71
CA ILE A 87 7.13 21.09 -14.36
C ILE A 87 6.25 19.91 -13.91
N ARG A 88 4.94 19.94 -14.16
CA ARG A 88 4.03 18.85 -13.80
C ARG A 88 4.40 17.54 -14.51
N GLN A 89 4.61 17.59 -15.83
CA GLN A 89 4.98 16.40 -16.60
C GLN A 89 6.34 15.87 -16.15
N HIS A 90 7.34 16.74 -15.98
CA HIS A 90 8.66 16.33 -15.49
C HIS A 90 8.63 15.76 -14.07
N LEU A 91 7.77 16.27 -13.18
CA LEU A 91 7.58 15.70 -11.85
C LEU A 91 6.93 14.32 -11.93
N LEU A 92 5.92 14.14 -12.79
CA LEU A 92 5.31 12.84 -13.01
C LEU A 92 6.31 11.83 -13.59
N ASP A 93 7.07 12.23 -14.62
CA ASP A 93 8.11 11.41 -15.22
C ASP A 93 9.22 11.08 -14.23
N ALA A 94 9.62 12.03 -13.38
CA ALA A 94 10.57 11.79 -12.30
C ALA A 94 10.01 10.86 -11.23
N PHE A 95 8.71 10.95 -10.90
CA PHE A 95 8.06 10.02 -9.98
C PHE A 95 8.05 8.60 -10.55
N ILE A 96 7.61 8.41 -11.80
CA ILE A 96 7.65 7.09 -12.47
C ILE A 96 9.08 6.57 -12.55
N GLY A 97 10.01 7.40 -13.04
CA GLY A 97 11.39 6.99 -13.33
C GLY A 97 12.26 6.76 -12.10
N ARG A 98 11.99 7.45 -10.99
CA ARG A 98 12.80 7.36 -9.77
C ARG A 98 12.11 6.59 -8.66
N CYS A 99 10.81 6.78 -8.43
CA CYS A 99 10.11 6.14 -7.31
C CYS A 99 9.47 4.79 -7.67
N LEU A 100 9.30 4.49 -8.98
CA LEU A 100 8.77 3.23 -9.49
C LEU A 100 9.73 2.56 -10.52
N PRO A 101 11.03 2.45 -10.24
CA PRO A 101 11.98 1.94 -11.21
C PRO A 101 11.73 0.45 -11.47
N HIS A 102 11.54 0.08 -12.74
CA HIS A 102 11.70 -1.31 -13.17
C HIS A 102 12.03 -1.37 -14.66
N ALA A 103 13.04 -2.16 -15.02
CA ALA A 103 13.49 -2.30 -16.41
C ALA A 103 12.40 -2.85 -17.37
N ARG A 104 11.49 -3.72 -16.87
CA ARG A 104 10.49 -4.42 -17.70
C ARG A 104 9.20 -3.61 -17.92
N PHE A 105 8.74 -2.81 -16.95
CA PHE A 105 7.51 -2.02 -17.08
C PHE A 105 7.64 -0.79 -18.01
N ARG A 106 8.86 -0.43 -18.43
CA ARG A 106 9.12 0.63 -19.43
C ARG A 106 8.84 0.23 -20.87
N THR A 107 8.67 -1.05 -21.18
CA THR A 107 8.26 -1.49 -22.53
C THR A 107 6.74 -1.41 -22.67
N ARG A 108 6.23 -1.07 -23.88
CA ARG A 108 4.80 -1.15 -24.22
C ARG A 108 4.42 -2.63 -24.27
N SER A 109 4.09 -3.17 -23.10
CA SER A 109 3.55 -4.50 -22.93
C SER A 109 2.10 -4.35 -22.48
N TRP A 110 1.22 -5.29 -22.82
CA TRP A 110 -0.19 -5.31 -22.37
C TRP A 110 -0.35 -5.50 -20.84
N TYR A 111 0.75 -5.35 -20.09
CA TYR A 111 0.94 -5.73 -18.68
C TYR A 111 1.53 -4.57 -17.87
N ARG A 112 0.98 -3.36 -18.02
CA ARG A 112 1.38 -2.18 -17.23
C ARG A 112 0.40 -1.95 -16.07
N PRO A 113 0.86 -1.90 -14.80
CA PRO A 113 0.02 -1.43 -13.70
C PRO A 113 -0.55 -0.04 -14.02
N TRP A 114 -1.79 0.24 -13.57
CA TRP A 114 -2.51 1.48 -13.91
C TRP A 114 -1.71 2.76 -13.61
N LEU A 115 -0.84 2.72 -12.60
CA LEU A 115 0.01 3.85 -12.20
C LEU A 115 0.98 4.28 -13.32
N PHE A 116 1.43 3.34 -14.15
CA PHE A 116 2.30 3.59 -15.31
C PHE A 116 1.53 4.13 -16.53
N LEU A 117 0.19 4.12 -16.49
CA LEU A 117 -0.64 4.71 -17.54
C LEU A 117 -0.81 6.22 -17.34
N LEU A 118 -0.60 6.74 -16.13
CA LEU A 118 -0.82 8.15 -15.79
C LEU A 118 -0.18 9.16 -16.77
N PRO A 119 1.07 8.97 -17.25
CA PRO A 119 1.67 9.91 -18.21
C PRO A 119 0.95 9.94 -19.57
N ASP A 120 0.27 8.85 -19.92
CA ASP A 120 -0.45 8.68 -21.19
C ASP A 120 -1.91 9.18 -21.10
N ILE A 121 -2.44 9.40 -19.89
CA ILE A 121 -3.81 9.90 -19.69
C ILE A 121 -3.83 11.41 -20.01
N PRO A 122 -4.68 11.88 -20.94
CA PRO A 122 -4.80 13.30 -21.21
C PRO A 122 -5.16 14.07 -19.94
N ALA A 123 -4.36 15.08 -19.58
CA ALA A 123 -4.58 15.93 -18.41
C ALA A 123 -5.73 16.95 -18.62
N ARG A 124 -6.88 16.49 -19.13
CA ARG A 124 -8.09 17.30 -19.32
C ARG A 124 -8.82 17.54 -18.00
N SER A 125 -8.70 16.59 -17.07
CA SER A 125 -9.29 16.68 -15.74
C SER A 125 -8.35 17.41 -14.77
N LYS A 126 -8.84 18.52 -14.21
CA LYS A 126 -8.14 19.24 -13.13
C LYS A 126 -7.97 18.37 -11.88
N ALA A 127 -8.93 17.48 -11.60
CA ALA A 127 -8.84 16.56 -10.48
C ALA A 127 -7.64 15.61 -10.64
N LEU A 128 -7.50 15.02 -11.83
CA LEU A 128 -6.37 14.16 -12.15
C LEU A 128 -5.06 14.94 -12.09
N GLU A 129 -4.99 16.10 -12.74
CA GLU A 129 -3.82 16.98 -12.73
C GLU A 129 -3.30 17.30 -11.33
N PHE A 130 -4.17 17.75 -10.41
CA PHE A 130 -3.72 18.09 -9.07
C PHE A 130 -3.40 16.85 -8.24
N SER A 131 -4.09 15.72 -8.46
CA SER A 131 -3.79 14.47 -7.77
C SER A 131 -2.43 13.90 -8.17
N THR A 132 -2.09 13.92 -9.47
CA THR A 132 -0.79 13.46 -9.97
C THR A 132 0.34 14.38 -9.55
N LEU A 133 0.11 15.69 -9.51
CA LEU A 133 1.04 16.65 -8.93
C LEU A 133 1.28 16.34 -7.44
N ALA A 134 0.21 16.07 -6.67
CA ALA A 134 0.30 15.77 -5.25
C ALA A 134 1.16 14.52 -4.99
N ILE A 135 0.83 13.39 -5.61
CA ILE A 135 1.59 12.15 -5.39
C ILE A 135 3.05 12.27 -5.84
N SER A 136 3.30 12.91 -6.99
CA SER A 136 4.66 13.07 -7.53
C SER A 136 5.51 13.96 -6.63
N SER A 137 4.92 15.06 -6.13
CA SER A 137 5.59 15.98 -5.21
C SER A 137 5.88 15.32 -3.86
N ALA A 138 4.92 14.56 -3.31
CA ALA A 138 5.13 13.82 -2.06
C ALA A 138 6.26 12.79 -2.21
N ALA A 139 6.17 11.93 -3.23
CA ALA A 139 7.14 10.87 -3.45
C ALA A 139 8.57 11.39 -3.68
N ILE A 140 8.73 12.41 -4.53
CA ILE A 140 10.03 13.03 -4.81
C ILE A 140 10.54 13.78 -3.58
N GLY A 141 9.67 14.56 -2.92
CA GLY A 141 10.02 15.32 -1.73
C GLY A 141 10.52 14.42 -0.61
N ARG A 142 9.86 13.27 -0.39
CA ARG A 142 10.32 12.24 0.56
C ARG A 142 11.66 11.64 0.16
N ARG A 143 11.82 11.23 -1.11
CA ARG A 143 13.04 10.60 -1.60
C ARG A 143 14.27 11.49 -1.45
N PHE A 144 14.14 12.79 -1.69
CA PHE A 144 15.23 13.76 -1.61
C PHE A 144 15.24 14.58 -0.32
N ASN A 145 14.43 14.20 0.67
CA ASN A 145 14.31 14.88 1.96
C ASN A 145 13.99 16.39 1.86
N ASP A 146 13.18 16.78 0.86
CA ASP A 146 12.68 18.13 0.63
C ASP A 146 11.31 18.33 1.27
N SER A 147 11.32 18.88 2.48
CA SER A 147 10.10 19.19 3.23
C SER A 147 9.23 20.27 2.57
N GLY A 148 9.82 21.16 1.77
CA GLY A 148 9.09 22.18 1.03
C GLY A 148 8.21 21.55 -0.04
N LEU A 149 8.75 20.57 -0.78
CA LEU A 149 8.02 19.84 -1.81
C LEU A 149 6.91 18.95 -1.21
N VAL A 150 7.16 18.32 -0.05
CA VAL A 150 6.12 17.61 0.72
C VAL A 150 5.02 18.58 1.22
N HIS A 151 5.36 19.81 1.59
CA HIS A 151 4.32 20.78 1.95
C HIS A 151 3.49 21.22 0.73
N GLN A 152 4.13 21.37 -0.43
CA GLN A 152 3.43 21.66 -1.69
C GLN A 152 2.51 20.51 -2.12
N SER A 153 2.90 19.26 -1.87
CA SER A 153 2.09 18.09 -2.18
C SER A 153 0.75 18.12 -1.44
N LEU A 154 0.74 18.54 -0.17
CA LEU A 154 -0.49 18.70 0.61
C LEU A 154 -1.42 19.75 0.01
N ARG A 155 -0.86 20.88 -0.47
CA ARG A 155 -1.65 21.93 -1.13
C ARG A 155 -2.28 21.44 -2.43
N ALA A 156 -1.52 20.69 -3.24
CA ALA A 156 -2.00 20.06 -4.46
C ALA A 156 -3.09 19.02 -4.15
N TYR A 157 -2.89 18.20 -3.12
CA TYR A 157 -3.88 17.23 -2.64
C TYR A 157 -5.20 17.91 -2.24
N THR A 158 -5.16 18.95 -1.41
CA THR A 158 -6.37 19.70 -1.02
C THR A 158 -7.07 20.34 -2.23
N ARG A 159 -6.31 20.82 -3.22
CA ARG A 159 -6.88 21.34 -4.47
C ARG A 159 -7.56 20.23 -5.28
N ALA A 160 -6.92 19.07 -5.39
CA ALA A 160 -7.43 17.90 -6.08
C ALA A 160 -8.75 17.41 -5.48
N LEU A 161 -8.89 17.40 -4.15
CA LEU A 161 -10.17 17.08 -3.49
C LEU A 161 -11.31 18.03 -3.90
N ARG A 162 -11.04 19.33 -4.01
CA ARG A 162 -12.05 20.31 -4.46
C ARG A 162 -12.43 20.12 -5.92
N GLU A 163 -11.46 19.85 -6.79
CA GLU A 163 -11.74 19.59 -8.20
C GLU A 163 -12.43 18.24 -8.41
N MET A 164 -12.09 17.23 -7.59
CA MET A 164 -12.79 15.95 -7.55
C MET A 164 -14.27 16.15 -7.20
N GLN A 165 -14.58 16.93 -6.16
CA GLN A 165 -15.96 17.21 -5.78
C GLN A 165 -16.76 17.85 -6.93
N LYS A 166 -16.16 18.79 -7.67
CA LYS A 166 -16.80 19.39 -8.86
C LYS A 166 -17.03 18.37 -9.97
N ALA A 167 -16.07 17.46 -10.20
CA ALA A 167 -16.22 16.39 -11.18
C ALA A 167 -17.37 15.44 -10.80
N LEU A 168 -17.49 15.09 -9.51
CA LEU A 168 -18.56 14.23 -9.00
C LEU A 168 -19.96 14.87 -9.11
N TRP A 169 -20.06 16.20 -9.02
CA TRP A 169 -21.32 16.92 -9.19
C TRP A 169 -21.72 17.15 -10.65
N SER A 170 -20.83 16.87 -11.59
CA SER A 170 -21.14 16.93 -13.01
C SER A 170 -21.63 15.57 -13.52
N GLY A 171 -22.82 15.54 -14.11
CA GLY A 171 -23.40 14.31 -14.67
C GLY A 171 -22.57 13.68 -15.80
N SER A 172 -21.76 14.48 -16.51
CA SER A 172 -20.84 13.96 -17.53
C SER A 172 -19.53 13.49 -16.93
N LEU A 173 -18.83 14.35 -16.17
CA LEU A 173 -17.47 14.08 -15.69
C LEU A 173 -17.40 12.91 -14.70
N VAL A 174 -18.48 12.63 -13.96
CA VAL A 174 -18.51 11.50 -13.01
C VAL A 174 -18.31 10.14 -13.69
N ARG A 175 -18.62 10.02 -14.99
CA ARG A 175 -18.49 8.77 -15.75
C ARG A 175 -17.13 8.62 -16.43
N GLU A 176 -16.32 9.67 -16.48
CA GLU A 176 -15.03 9.69 -17.18
C GLU A 176 -13.95 8.86 -16.48
N ASP A 177 -13.01 8.33 -17.25
CA ASP A 177 -11.85 7.57 -16.75
C ASP A 177 -10.92 8.41 -15.89
N GLU A 178 -10.73 9.68 -16.24
CA GLU A 178 -9.88 10.59 -15.50
C GLU A 178 -10.41 10.84 -14.08
N THR A 179 -11.73 10.80 -13.88
CA THR A 179 -12.34 10.95 -12.55
C THR A 179 -12.05 9.71 -11.69
N LEU A 180 -12.16 8.51 -12.26
CA LEU A 180 -11.79 7.28 -11.55
C LEU A 180 -10.29 7.23 -11.27
N ALA A 181 -9.45 7.58 -12.24
CA ALA A 181 -8.00 7.66 -12.09
C ALA A 181 -7.61 8.66 -10.99
N ALA A 182 -8.21 9.85 -10.97
CA ALA A 182 -7.97 10.84 -9.92
C ALA A 182 -8.32 10.28 -8.53
N CYS A 183 -9.40 9.50 -8.43
CA CYS A 183 -9.82 8.89 -7.15
C CYS A 183 -8.80 7.87 -6.66
N LEU A 184 -8.29 7.02 -7.57
CA LEU A 184 -7.22 6.07 -7.29
C LEU A 184 -5.91 6.77 -6.87
N VAL A 185 -5.51 7.84 -7.56
CA VAL A 185 -4.30 8.61 -7.21
C VAL A 185 -4.45 9.26 -5.83
N LEU A 186 -5.62 9.82 -5.50
CA LEU A 186 -5.88 10.38 -4.18
C LEU A 186 -5.86 9.29 -3.09
N SER A 187 -6.39 8.11 -3.37
CA SER A 187 -6.30 6.97 -2.45
C SER A 187 -4.84 6.57 -2.18
N LEU A 188 -4.00 6.58 -3.21
CA LEU A 188 -2.57 6.29 -3.08
C LEU A 188 -1.84 7.40 -2.32
N TYR A 189 -2.24 8.67 -2.50
CA TYR A 189 -1.72 9.77 -1.69
C TYR A 189 -2.04 9.58 -0.19
N GLU A 190 -3.27 9.18 0.15
CA GLU A 190 -3.66 8.87 1.53
C GLU A 190 -2.86 7.69 2.10
N LEU A 191 -2.57 6.67 1.28
CA LEU A 191 -1.72 5.53 1.65
C LEU A 191 -0.27 5.94 1.99
N MET A 192 0.28 6.88 1.22
CA MET A 192 1.65 7.34 1.38
C MET A 192 1.80 8.39 2.50
N GLU A 193 0.89 9.36 2.57
CA GLU A 193 1.08 10.56 3.38
C GLU A 193 0.19 10.64 4.63
N CYS A 194 -0.94 9.93 4.68
CA CYS A 194 -1.91 9.98 5.79
C CYS A 194 -2.09 11.38 6.42
N PRO A 195 -2.45 12.43 5.64
CA PRO A 195 -2.51 13.81 6.12
C PRO A 195 -3.44 14.02 7.34
N HIS A 196 -4.46 13.19 7.50
CA HIS A 196 -5.41 13.23 8.63
C HIS A 196 -4.99 12.35 9.82
N ASN A 197 -3.78 11.78 9.81
CA ASN A 197 -3.27 10.89 10.84
C ASN A 197 -4.19 9.70 11.18
N GLY A 198 -4.71 9.02 10.16
CA GLY A 198 -5.56 7.84 10.33
C GLY A 198 -5.80 7.10 9.02
N ALA A 199 -6.43 5.91 9.11
CA ALA A 199 -6.76 5.08 7.96
C ALA A 199 -8.14 5.41 7.34
N ASP A 200 -8.97 6.20 8.02
CA ASP A 200 -10.37 6.46 7.62
C ASP A 200 -10.49 7.17 6.28
N ALA A 201 -9.58 8.10 5.98
CA ALA A 201 -9.56 8.84 4.73
C ALA A 201 -9.33 7.90 3.53
N TYR A 202 -8.38 6.97 3.65
CA TYR A 202 -8.18 5.94 2.63
C TYR A 202 -9.39 5.04 2.47
N GLN A 203 -9.98 4.57 3.57
CA GLN A 203 -11.20 3.75 3.51
C GLN A 203 -12.36 4.50 2.82
N SER A 204 -12.46 5.81 3.04
CA SER A 204 -13.44 6.68 2.38
C SER A 204 -13.19 6.76 0.88
N HIS A 205 -11.93 6.89 0.44
CA HIS A 205 -11.57 6.78 -0.97
C HIS A 205 -11.90 5.40 -1.54
N CYS A 206 -11.66 4.32 -0.78
CA CYS A 206 -12.03 2.97 -1.20
C CYS A 206 -13.53 2.85 -1.48
N LYS A 207 -14.37 3.32 -0.56
CA LYS A 207 -15.82 3.38 -0.78
C LYS A 207 -16.18 4.27 -1.98
N GLY A 208 -15.45 5.37 -2.16
CA GLY A 208 -15.64 6.33 -3.25
C GLY A 208 -15.41 5.72 -4.64
N TYR A 209 -14.24 5.14 -4.91
CA TYR A 209 -13.99 4.54 -6.22
C TYR A 209 -14.84 3.29 -6.47
N LEU A 210 -15.23 2.53 -5.44
CA LEU A 210 -16.18 1.42 -5.58
C LEU A 210 -17.55 1.92 -6.04
N SER A 211 -18.01 3.02 -5.46
CA SER A 211 -19.28 3.65 -5.85
C SER A 211 -19.22 4.18 -7.28
N LEU A 212 -18.07 4.75 -7.70
CA LEU A 212 -17.84 5.20 -9.07
C LEU A 212 -17.88 4.05 -10.07
N VAL A 213 -17.13 2.97 -9.80
CA VAL A 213 -17.13 1.77 -10.65
C VAL A 213 -18.56 1.21 -10.79
N LYS A 214 -19.29 1.10 -9.68
CA LYS A 214 -20.69 0.63 -9.72
C LYS A 214 -21.59 1.54 -10.56
N ALA A 215 -21.47 2.86 -10.41
CA ALA A 215 -22.29 3.84 -11.12
C ALA A 215 -21.98 3.91 -12.62
N ARG A 216 -20.74 3.64 -13.00
CA ARG A 216 -20.28 3.56 -14.40
C ARG A 216 -20.79 2.30 -15.10
N GLY A 217 -20.99 1.20 -14.36
CA GLY A 217 -21.50 -0.06 -14.88
C GLY A 217 -20.41 -0.90 -15.55
N ILE A 218 -20.71 -2.18 -15.80
CA ILE A 218 -19.74 -3.17 -16.31
C ILE A 218 -19.19 -2.76 -17.67
N ASP A 219 -20.04 -2.24 -18.57
CA ASP A 219 -19.66 -1.88 -19.95
C ASP A 219 -18.53 -0.84 -20.00
N ALA A 220 -18.44 0.03 -18.98
CA ALA A 220 -17.37 1.03 -18.88
C ALA A 220 -16.01 0.44 -18.45
N HIS A 221 -15.95 -0.87 -18.20
CA HIS A 221 -14.80 -1.58 -17.64
C HIS A 221 -14.44 -2.86 -18.41
N THR A 222 -14.97 -3.05 -19.62
CA THR A 222 -14.67 -4.21 -20.47
C THR A 222 -13.41 -4.04 -21.31
N ASP A 223 -12.95 -2.81 -21.56
CA ASP A 223 -11.78 -2.46 -22.38
C ASP A 223 -11.17 -1.11 -21.92
N GLY A 224 -10.01 -0.76 -22.47
CA GLY A 224 -9.39 0.54 -22.40
C GLY A 224 -8.87 0.89 -21.02
N LEU A 225 -8.71 2.19 -20.79
CA LEU A 225 -8.27 2.74 -19.52
C LEU A 225 -9.26 2.39 -18.39
N GLY A 226 -10.56 2.46 -18.66
CA GLY A 226 -11.60 2.03 -17.72
C GLY A 226 -11.40 0.60 -17.17
N HIS A 227 -11.01 -0.36 -18.02
CA HIS A 227 -10.69 -1.72 -17.59
C HIS A 227 -9.42 -1.77 -16.73
N ASP A 228 -8.35 -1.10 -17.15
CA ASP A 228 -7.07 -1.11 -16.44
C ASP A 228 -7.18 -0.45 -15.06
N LEU A 229 -8.01 0.59 -14.92
CA LEU A 229 -8.35 1.20 -13.62
C LEU A 229 -9.22 0.28 -12.76
N PHE A 230 -10.21 -0.42 -13.35
CA PHE A 230 -11.05 -1.37 -12.64
C PHE A 230 -10.23 -2.51 -12.03
N VAL A 231 -9.27 -3.06 -12.77
CA VAL A 231 -8.30 -4.04 -12.25
C VAL A 231 -7.60 -3.50 -11.01
N GLY A 232 -7.13 -2.24 -11.04
CA GLY A 232 -6.45 -1.61 -9.91
C GLY A 232 -7.33 -1.45 -8.67
N VAL A 233 -8.63 -1.23 -8.87
CA VAL A 233 -9.66 -1.15 -7.81
C VAL A 233 -9.99 -2.52 -7.22
N ARG A 234 -10.00 -3.56 -8.07
CA ARG A 234 -10.67 -4.84 -7.77
C ARG A 234 -10.18 -5.51 -6.50
N LEU A 235 -8.87 -5.68 -6.35
CA LEU A 235 -8.31 -6.38 -5.20
C LEU A 235 -8.57 -5.62 -3.89
N GLN A 236 -8.57 -4.29 -3.93
CA GLN A 236 -8.92 -3.46 -2.78
C GLN A 236 -10.40 -3.57 -2.39
N GLY A 237 -11.29 -3.66 -3.38
CA GLY A 237 -12.72 -3.90 -3.14
C GLY A 237 -13.00 -5.27 -2.52
N ILE A 238 -12.27 -6.30 -2.95
CA ILE A 238 -12.34 -7.65 -2.36
C ILE A 238 -11.83 -7.62 -0.92
N LEU A 239 -10.69 -6.99 -0.66
CA LEU A 239 -10.17 -6.82 0.70
C LEU A 239 -11.15 -6.09 1.61
N HIS A 240 -11.78 -5.02 1.11
CA HIS A 240 -12.81 -4.31 1.87
C HIS A 240 -13.95 -5.26 2.28
N ALA A 241 -14.44 -6.11 1.36
CA ALA A 241 -15.47 -7.11 1.65
C ALA A 241 -15.00 -8.19 2.63
N ILE A 242 -13.76 -8.68 2.51
CA ILE A 242 -13.19 -9.67 3.43
C ILE A 242 -13.10 -9.08 4.84
N GLY A 243 -12.55 -7.87 4.98
CA GLY A 243 -12.38 -7.21 6.28
C GLY A 243 -13.70 -6.96 7.02
N HIS A 244 -14.79 -6.69 6.28
CA HIS A 244 -16.14 -6.55 6.84
C HIS A 244 -16.92 -7.86 6.89
N ARG A 245 -16.37 -8.94 6.32
CA ARG A 245 -16.99 -10.27 6.22
C ARG A 245 -18.38 -10.22 5.59
N VAL A 246 -18.58 -9.32 4.63
CA VAL A 246 -19.82 -9.14 3.89
C VAL A 246 -19.47 -8.89 2.42
N PRO A 247 -20.03 -9.67 1.47
CA PRO A 247 -19.75 -9.47 0.05
C PRO A 247 -20.30 -8.12 -0.43
N ASN A 248 -19.57 -7.50 -1.37
CA ASN A 248 -20.03 -6.33 -2.12
C ASN A 248 -20.10 -6.67 -3.62
N PHE A 249 -20.57 -5.73 -4.43
CA PHE A 249 -20.83 -5.97 -5.85
C PHE A 249 -19.62 -6.47 -6.66
N ILE A 250 -18.38 -6.15 -6.24
CA ILE A 250 -17.16 -6.64 -6.94
C ILE A 250 -17.03 -8.16 -6.82
N CYS A 251 -17.62 -8.75 -5.79
CA CYS A 251 -17.64 -10.18 -5.57
C CYS A 251 -18.73 -10.89 -6.38
N ASP A 252 -19.63 -10.15 -7.03
CA ASP A 252 -20.73 -10.75 -7.80
C ASP A 252 -20.17 -11.48 -9.04
N PRO A 253 -20.76 -12.62 -9.44
CA PRO A 253 -20.31 -13.38 -10.60
C PRO A 253 -20.24 -12.57 -11.90
N ALA A 254 -21.16 -11.63 -12.10
CA ALA A 254 -21.17 -10.74 -13.25
C ALA A 254 -19.91 -9.86 -13.29
N TRP A 255 -19.58 -9.21 -12.17
CA TRP A 255 -18.37 -8.38 -12.03
C TRP A 255 -17.07 -9.19 -12.05
N CYS A 256 -17.13 -10.49 -11.78
CA CYS A 256 -15.99 -11.37 -11.91
C CYS A 256 -15.79 -11.90 -13.34
N ARG A 257 -16.82 -11.94 -14.19
CA ARG A 257 -16.77 -12.54 -15.52
C ARG A 257 -16.78 -11.50 -16.64
N ASP A 258 -17.75 -10.61 -16.60
CA ASP A 258 -18.15 -9.78 -17.74
C ASP A 258 -17.13 -8.67 -18.08
N PRO A 259 -16.39 -8.06 -17.11
CA PRO A 259 -15.30 -7.13 -17.43
C PRO A 259 -14.15 -7.76 -18.25
N TRP A 260 -14.06 -9.09 -18.33
CA TRP A 260 -13.08 -9.83 -19.13
C TRP A 260 -13.64 -10.32 -20.47
N ALA A 261 -14.79 -9.79 -20.93
CA ALA A 261 -15.38 -10.19 -22.20
C ALA A 261 -14.44 -9.99 -23.40
N SER A 262 -13.57 -8.97 -23.37
CA SER A 262 -12.65 -8.64 -24.46
C SER A 262 -11.19 -9.07 -24.21
N ARG A 263 -10.83 -9.43 -22.98
CA ARG A 263 -9.44 -9.69 -22.55
C ARG A 263 -9.38 -10.90 -21.61
N PRO A 264 -8.43 -11.83 -21.79
CA PRO A 264 -8.28 -12.97 -20.88
C PRO A 264 -7.82 -12.53 -19.49
N LYS A 265 -8.25 -13.27 -18.46
CA LYS A 265 -7.79 -13.07 -17.08
C LYS A 265 -6.33 -13.43 -16.92
N ARG A 266 -5.58 -12.61 -16.19
CA ARG A 266 -4.22 -12.93 -15.73
C ARG A 266 -4.26 -13.82 -14.49
N MET A 267 -3.10 -14.36 -14.10
CA MET A 267 -2.97 -15.16 -12.88
C MET A 267 -3.42 -14.39 -11.63
N VAL A 268 -3.06 -13.11 -11.51
CA VAL A 268 -3.52 -12.24 -10.42
C VAL A 268 -5.05 -12.06 -10.42
N ASP A 269 -5.68 -11.96 -11.59
CA ASP A 269 -7.13 -11.79 -11.71
C ASP A 269 -7.86 -13.09 -11.31
N ARG A 270 -7.31 -14.25 -11.67
CA ARG A 270 -7.82 -15.57 -11.25
C ARG A 270 -7.67 -15.81 -9.75
N MET A 271 -6.56 -15.37 -9.14
CA MET A 271 -6.41 -15.39 -7.68
C MET A 271 -7.40 -14.44 -7.01
N ALA A 272 -7.64 -13.26 -7.58
CA ALA A 272 -8.65 -12.32 -7.10
C ALA A 272 -10.06 -12.92 -7.16
N ASP A 273 -10.41 -13.68 -8.22
CA ASP A 273 -11.68 -14.42 -8.29
C ASP A 273 -11.83 -15.43 -7.14
N CYS A 274 -10.74 -16.12 -6.78
CA CYS A 274 -10.75 -17.02 -5.62
C CYS A 274 -11.04 -16.21 -4.35
N LEU A 275 -10.27 -15.15 -4.09
CA LEU A 275 -10.46 -14.30 -2.91
C LEU A 275 -11.85 -13.64 -2.85
N ALA A 276 -12.48 -13.33 -3.99
CA ALA A 276 -13.83 -12.76 -4.06
C ALA A 276 -14.91 -13.67 -3.48
N ARG A 277 -14.64 -14.97 -3.31
CA ARG A 277 -15.56 -15.93 -2.65
C ARG A 277 -15.47 -15.88 -1.12
N MET A 278 -14.33 -15.45 -0.57
CA MET A 278 -14.08 -15.44 0.87
C MET A 278 -15.12 -14.63 1.67
N PRO A 279 -15.55 -13.41 1.28
CA PRO A 279 -16.52 -12.64 2.05
C PRO A 279 -17.83 -13.41 2.33
N SER A 280 -18.36 -14.14 1.33
CA SER A 280 -19.58 -14.93 1.50
C SER A 280 -19.36 -16.15 2.40
N ILE A 281 -18.20 -16.80 2.31
CA ILE A 281 -17.82 -17.92 3.19
C ILE A 281 -17.71 -17.43 4.63
N LEU A 282 -17.00 -16.32 4.85
CA LEU A 282 -16.80 -15.73 6.17
C LEU A 282 -18.13 -15.22 6.78
N GLN A 283 -19.02 -14.65 5.97
CA GLN A 283 -20.35 -14.23 6.43
C GLN A 283 -21.19 -15.41 6.93
N ARG A 284 -21.23 -16.50 6.15
CA ARG A 284 -21.97 -17.71 6.52
C ARG A 284 -21.34 -18.42 7.72
N TYR A 285 -20.01 -18.41 7.83
CA TYR A 285 -19.31 -18.89 9.02
C TYR A 285 -19.79 -18.19 10.29
N ASP A 286 -19.92 -16.85 10.29
CA ASP A 286 -20.39 -16.12 11.48
C ASP A 286 -21.83 -16.47 11.87
N GLN A 287 -22.64 -16.80 10.87
CA GLN A 287 -24.05 -17.16 11.04
C GLN A 287 -24.24 -18.58 11.57
N LEU A 288 -23.22 -19.46 11.53
CA LEU A 288 -23.33 -20.86 12.01
C LEU A 288 -23.83 -20.95 13.45
N SER A 289 -23.41 -20.01 14.31
CA SER A 289 -23.81 -19.98 15.72
C SER A 289 -25.32 -19.81 15.95
N SER A 290 -26.05 -19.32 14.94
CA SER A 290 -27.50 -19.08 15.00
C SER A 290 -28.36 -20.27 14.55
N LEU A 291 -27.74 -21.33 14.02
CA LEU A 291 -28.43 -22.47 13.40
C LEU A 291 -28.67 -23.62 14.39
N HIS A 292 -29.56 -24.54 14.03
CA HIS A 292 -29.73 -25.79 14.79
C HIS A 292 -28.57 -26.76 14.51
N ARG A 293 -28.28 -27.66 15.45
CA ARG A 293 -27.14 -28.61 15.37
C ARG A 293 -26.96 -29.33 14.03
N LYS A 294 -28.05 -29.82 13.42
CA LYS A 294 -27.98 -30.50 12.12
C LYS A 294 -27.59 -29.53 10.99
N GLU A 295 -28.23 -28.36 10.98
CA GLU A 295 -27.96 -27.28 10.02
C GLU A 295 -26.55 -26.71 10.15
N ILE A 296 -25.99 -26.68 11.37
CA ILE A 296 -24.58 -26.33 11.61
C ILE A 296 -23.67 -27.30 10.87
N LEU A 297 -23.84 -28.61 11.05
CA LEU A 297 -22.98 -29.61 10.42
C LEU A 297 -23.09 -29.55 8.89
N ASP A 298 -24.31 -29.58 8.35
CA ASP A 298 -24.55 -29.54 6.90
C ASP A 298 -23.94 -28.27 6.27
N SER A 299 -24.15 -27.10 6.89
CA SER A 299 -23.56 -25.83 6.44
C SER A 299 -22.04 -25.83 6.55
N THR A 300 -21.49 -26.39 7.63
CA THR A 300 -20.03 -26.43 7.86
C THR A 300 -19.34 -27.31 6.82
N TYR A 301 -19.89 -28.49 6.51
CA TYR A 301 -19.36 -29.34 5.43
C TYR A 301 -19.42 -28.66 4.07
N GLY A 302 -20.52 -27.97 3.75
CA GLY A 302 -20.63 -27.20 2.51
C GLY A 302 -19.58 -26.08 2.40
N LEU A 303 -19.33 -25.36 3.50
CA LEU A 303 -18.29 -24.33 3.56
C LEU A 303 -16.88 -24.92 3.41
N VAL A 304 -16.60 -26.09 4.01
CA VAL A 304 -15.32 -26.81 3.83
C VAL A 304 -15.12 -27.18 2.36
N GLU A 305 -16.12 -27.77 1.71
CA GLU A 305 -16.03 -28.13 0.29
C GLU A 305 -15.78 -26.91 -0.60
N GLU A 306 -16.44 -25.78 -0.32
CA GLU A 306 -16.20 -24.54 -1.04
C GLU A 306 -14.76 -24.04 -0.91
N CYS A 307 -14.20 -24.08 0.30
CA CYS A 307 -12.81 -23.72 0.57
C CYS A 307 -11.82 -24.67 -0.13
N LEU A 308 -12.08 -25.98 -0.12
CA LEU A 308 -11.22 -26.95 -0.80
C LEU A 308 -11.22 -26.77 -2.32
N ARG A 309 -12.38 -26.42 -2.92
CA ARG A 309 -12.46 -26.04 -4.34
C ARG A 309 -11.64 -24.78 -4.64
N MET A 310 -11.61 -23.82 -3.72
CA MET A 310 -10.75 -22.63 -3.85
C MET A 310 -9.28 -22.99 -3.77
N ASP A 311 -8.88 -23.85 -2.82
CA ASP A 311 -7.49 -24.31 -2.69
C ASP A 311 -7.03 -25.05 -3.95
N GLN A 312 -7.88 -25.90 -4.54
CA GLN A 312 -7.57 -26.54 -5.81
C GLN A 312 -7.34 -25.51 -6.92
N SER A 313 -8.23 -24.53 -7.06
CA SER A 313 -8.10 -23.46 -8.06
C SER A 313 -6.80 -22.66 -7.88
N LEU A 314 -6.39 -22.40 -6.64
CA LEU A 314 -5.12 -21.74 -6.34
C LEU A 314 -3.91 -22.62 -6.71
N ARG A 315 -3.97 -23.93 -6.45
CA ARG A 315 -2.91 -24.87 -6.86
C ARG A 315 -2.77 -24.94 -8.38
N ASP A 316 -3.87 -24.97 -9.12
CA ASP A 316 -3.85 -24.97 -10.58
C ASP A 316 -3.17 -23.68 -11.12
N ILE A 317 -3.48 -22.52 -10.53
CA ILE A 317 -2.81 -21.25 -10.87
C ILE A 317 -1.31 -21.30 -10.54
N TYR A 318 -0.92 -21.93 -9.44
CA TYR A 318 0.50 -22.06 -9.09
C TYR A 318 1.25 -22.93 -10.11
N GLU A 319 0.65 -24.03 -10.56
CA GLU A 319 1.23 -24.85 -11.62
C GLU A 319 1.34 -24.08 -12.94
N ASP A 320 0.33 -23.27 -13.29
CA ASP A 320 0.41 -22.38 -14.45
C ASP A 320 1.58 -21.39 -14.36
N ILE A 321 1.86 -20.84 -13.17
CA ILE A 321 3.01 -19.96 -12.92
C ILE A 321 4.32 -20.75 -13.08
N ARG A 322 4.39 -21.95 -12.50
CA ARG A 322 5.57 -22.83 -12.58
C ARG A 322 5.91 -23.21 -14.02
N LEU A 323 4.90 -23.48 -14.84
CA LEU A 323 5.08 -23.86 -16.25
C LEU A 323 5.53 -22.71 -17.15
N GLN A 324 5.37 -21.45 -16.73
CA GLN A 324 5.77 -20.28 -17.50
C GLN A 324 7.22 -19.83 -17.27
N GLU A 325 7.87 -20.33 -16.22
CA GLU A 325 9.22 -19.92 -15.83
C GLU A 325 10.20 -21.10 -16.02
N GLU A 326 11.31 -20.88 -16.72
CA GLU A 326 12.32 -21.92 -16.98
C GLU A 326 13.18 -22.26 -15.74
N GLY A 327 13.13 -21.42 -14.70
CA GLY A 327 13.95 -21.52 -13.50
C GLY A 327 13.15 -21.65 -12.20
N PRO A 328 13.84 -21.68 -11.04
CA PRO A 328 13.16 -21.68 -9.75
C PRO A 328 12.37 -20.39 -9.57
N LEU A 329 11.11 -20.51 -9.13
CA LEU A 329 10.25 -19.36 -8.87
C LEU A 329 10.73 -18.50 -7.68
N TYR A 330 11.48 -19.11 -6.76
CA TYR A 330 12.10 -18.47 -5.62
C TYR A 330 13.21 -19.36 -5.04
N TRP A 331 14.14 -18.80 -4.28
CA TRP A 331 15.18 -19.55 -3.57
C TRP A 331 15.49 -18.94 -2.19
N PRO A 332 15.86 -19.77 -1.20
CA PRO A 332 16.24 -19.30 0.11
C PRO A 332 17.64 -18.69 0.11
N VAL A 333 17.80 -17.54 0.78
CA VAL A 333 19.09 -16.92 1.08
C VAL A 333 19.14 -16.47 2.55
N LEU A 334 20.34 -16.30 3.09
CA LEU A 334 20.51 -15.77 4.45
C LEU A 334 20.17 -14.28 4.48
N SER A 335 19.34 -13.87 5.44
CA SER A 335 18.97 -12.46 5.61
C SER A 335 20.21 -11.62 5.95
N PRO A 336 20.52 -10.57 5.16
CA PRO A 336 21.54 -9.59 5.53
C PRO A 336 21.22 -8.91 6.86
N SER A 337 19.95 -8.54 7.06
CA SER A 337 19.47 -7.90 8.29
C SER A 337 19.64 -8.78 9.54
N PHE A 338 19.68 -10.10 9.39
CA PHE A 338 19.92 -11.03 10.49
C PHE A 338 21.39 -11.02 10.94
N LYS A 339 22.34 -10.88 10.02
CA LYS A 339 23.78 -10.88 10.30
C LYS A 339 24.24 -9.67 11.10
N ASP A 340 23.66 -8.50 10.85
CA ASP A 340 24.06 -7.23 11.50
C ASP A 340 23.30 -6.96 12.81
N SER A 341 22.38 -7.84 13.20
CA SER A 341 21.55 -7.63 14.37
C SER A 341 22.29 -7.99 15.67
N VAL A 342 22.98 -7.00 16.28
CA VAL A 342 23.55 -7.08 17.65
C VAL A 342 22.47 -7.36 18.71
N GLN A 343 21.18 -7.31 18.34
CA GLN A 343 20.01 -7.55 19.19
C GLN A 343 18.93 -8.47 18.58
N GLY A 344 19.23 -9.26 17.53
CA GLY A 344 18.26 -10.24 17.00
C GLY A 344 17.00 -9.66 16.35
N GLN A 345 17.07 -8.46 15.77
CA GLN A 345 15.94 -7.81 15.07
C GLN A 345 15.57 -8.45 13.72
N GLY A 346 16.38 -9.38 13.20
CA GLY A 346 16.02 -10.20 12.05
C GLY A 346 15.05 -11.33 12.43
N LEU A 347 13.81 -11.26 11.91
CA LEU A 347 12.76 -12.27 12.18
C LEU A 347 13.07 -13.66 11.62
N PHE A 348 13.63 -13.70 10.41
CA PHE A 348 13.89 -14.94 9.71
C PHE A 348 15.37 -14.99 9.32
N PRO A 349 16.11 -16.02 9.74
CA PRO A 349 17.50 -16.20 9.31
C PRO A 349 17.58 -16.46 7.80
N VAL A 350 16.50 -16.96 7.21
CA VAL A 350 16.35 -17.26 5.80
C VAL A 350 15.20 -16.45 5.21
N ILE A 351 15.47 -15.72 4.14
CA ILE A 351 14.50 -14.99 3.33
C ILE A 351 14.40 -15.59 1.94
N TYR A 352 13.38 -15.20 1.18
CA TYR A 352 13.23 -15.60 -0.22
C TYR A 352 13.64 -14.50 -1.17
N GLU A 353 14.45 -14.89 -2.14
CA GLU A 353 14.78 -14.13 -3.34
C GLU A 353 13.95 -14.65 -4.52
N PHE A 354 13.71 -13.76 -5.49
CA PHE A 354 12.86 -14.04 -6.64
C PHE A 354 13.52 -13.59 -7.94
N PRO A 355 13.18 -14.21 -9.09
CA PRO A 355 13.65 -13.77 -10.40
C PRO A 355 13.31 -12.30 -10.69
N ASP A 356 12.12 -11.87 -10.28
CA ASP A 356 11.66 -10.48 -10.37
C ASP A 356 10.49 -10.19 -9.42
N LEU A 357 10.14 -8.90 -9.32
CA LEU A 357 9.05 -8.44 -8.46
C LEU A 357 7.68 -8.94 -8.90
N LYS A 358 7.46 -9.23 -10.19
CA LYS A 358 6.19 -9.80 -10.68
C LYS A 358 6.02 -11.21 -10.10
N THR A 359 7.05 -12.05 -10.15
CA THR A 359 7.03 -13.40 -9.57
C THR A 359 6.85 -13.35 -8.06
N ALA A 360 7.56 -12.45 -7.36
CA ALA A 360 7.36 -12.22 -5.92
C ALA A 360 5.90 -11.84 -5.60
N THR A 361 5.33 -10.89 -6.34
CA THR A 361 3.94 -10.44 -6.15
C THR A 361 2.94 -11.59 -6.33
N LEU A 362 3.10 -12.41 -7.37
CA LEU A 362 2.22 -13.55 -7.65
C LEU A 362 2.32 -14.61 -6.54
N LEU A 363 3.52 -14.97 -6.13
CA LEU A 363 3.74 -15.98 -5.08
C LEU A 363 3.27 -15.52 -3.71
N MET A 364 3.53 -14.26 -3.34
CA MET A 364 3.03 -13.71 -2.08
C MET A 364 1.50 -13.65 -2.05
N LEU A 365 0.85 -13.27 -3.16
CA LEU A 365 -0.61 -13.29 -3.25
C LEU A 365 -1.15 -14.72 -3.18
N TYR A 366 -0.49 -15.68 -3.84
CA TYR A 366 -0.84 -17.10 -3.76
C TYR A 366 -0.75 -17.65 -2.32
N TRP A 367 0.41 -17.47 -1.66
CA TRP A 367 0.61 -17.96 -0.30
C TRP A 367 -0.34 -17.29 0.69
N SER A 368 -0.51 -15.97 0.63
CA SER A 368 -1.47 -15.29 1.51
C SER A 368 -2.92 -15.77 1.28
N SER A 369 -3.33 -15.97 0.02
CA SER A 369 -4.66 -16.52 -0.31
C SER A 369 -4.86 -17.91 0.27
N ARG A 370 -3.86 -18.80 0.14
CA ARG A 370 -3.92 -20.14 0.74
C ARG A 370 -3.90 -20.11 2.26
N ALA A 371 -3.13 -19.20 2.87
CA ALA A 371 -3.14 -19.01 4.32
C ALA A 371 -4.55 -18.66 4.82
N MET A 372 -5.24 -17.74 4.15
CA MET A 372 -6.62 -17.37 4.48
C MET A 372 -7.59 -18.55 4.33
N VAL A 373 -7.52 -19.28 3.21
CA VAL A 373 -8.39 -20.44 2.97
C VAL A 373 -8.16 -21.52 4.03
N TRP A 374 -6.91 -21.89 4.27
CA TRP A 374 -6.57 -22.93 5.24
C TRP A 374 -6.86 -22.53 6.68
N ALA A 375 -6.66 -21.26 7.06
CA ALA A 375 -7.09 -20.76 8.37
C ALA A 375 -8.62 -20.91 8.55
N THR A 376 -9.38 -20.60 7.50
CA THR A 376 -10.85 -20.75 7.51
C THR A 376 -11.28 -22.21 7.59
N VAL A 377 -10.61 -23.10 6.84
CA VAL A 377 -10.84 -24.56 6.91
C VAL A 377 -10.57 -25.10 8.31
N SER A 378 -9.46 -24.71 8.93
CA SER A 378 -9.16 -25.13 10.30
C SER A 378 -10.24 -24.69 11.30
N ASN A 379 -10.74 -23.46 11.18
CA ASN A 379 -11.85 -22.97 12.01
C ASN A 379 -13.13 -23.78 11.82
N LEU A 380 -13.47 -24.13 10.57
CA LEU A 380 -14.63 -24.97 10.28
C LEU A 380 -14.49 -26.38 10.88
N TYR A 381 -13.30 -26.97 10.82
CA TYR A 381 -13.05 -28.26 11.48
C TYR A 381 -13.16 -28.18 13.01
N ASP A 382 -12.76 -27.08 13.62
CA ASP A 382 -12.96 -26.86 15.06
C ASP A 382 -14.46 -26.80 15.40
N VAL A 383 -15.28 -26.17 14.55
CA VAL A 383 -16.75 -26.21 14.70
C VAL A 383 -17.28 -27.65 14.65
N ILE A 384 -16.84 -28.48 13.69
CA ILE A 384 -17.25 -29.89 13.59
C ILE A 384 -16.88 -30.66 14.86
N ARG A 385 -15.64 -30.46 15.37
CA ARG A 385 -15.16 -31.10 16.60
C ARG A 385 -15.99 -30.69 17.82
N LEU A 386 -16.35 -29.42 17.94
CA LEU A 386 -17.20 -28.91 19.03
C LEU A 386 -18.60 -29.50 19.02
N GLN A 387 -19.11 -29.94 17.86
CA GLN A 387 -20.38 -30.67 17.78
C GLN A 387 -20.26 -32.13 18.25
N GLY A 388 -19.08 -32.61 18.66
CA GLY A 388 -18.88 -33.99 19.14
C GLY A 388 -18.86 -35.04 18.03
N VAL A 389 -18.70 -34.62 16.77
CA VAL A 389 -18.43 -35.54 15.65
C VAL A 389 -16.92 -35.76 15.62
N HIS A 390 -16.46 -36.93 16.05
CA HIS A 390 -15.10 -37.37 15.72
C HIS A 390 -15.08 -37.65 14.23
N ALA A 391 -14.11 -37.09 13.51
CA ALA A 391 -13.99 -37.25 12.06
C ALA A 391 -13.92 -38.74 11.70
N THR A 392 -15.06 -39.33 11.34
CA THR A 392 -15.12 -40.62 10.68
C THR A 392 -14.65 -40.38 9.25
N THR A 393 -13.50 -40.99 8.95
CA THR A 393 -12.90 -41.07 7.63
C THR A 393 -13.96 -41.47 6.60
N VAL A 394 -14.21 -40.58 5.63
CA VAL A 394 -15.00 -40.91 4.44
C VAL A 394 -14.12 -41.82 3.57
N PRO A 395 -14.60 -42.97 3.08
CA PRO A 395 -13.80 -43.83 2.22
C PRO A 395 -13.63 -43.17 0.85
N ILE A 396 -12.40 -42.87 0.47
CA ILE A 396 -12.06 -42.49 -0.90
C ILE A 396 -12.07 -43.79 -1.72
N VAL A 397 -12.90 -43.83 -2.76
CA VAL A 397 -12.93 -44.90 -3.75
C VAL A 397 -11.68 -44.76 -4.62
N ASP A 398 -10.70 -45.64 -4.40
CA ASP A 398 -9.54 -45.79 -5.29
C ASP A 398 -9.98 -46.41 -6.62
N ILE A 399 -9.93 -45.61 -7.68
CA ILE A 399 -9.95 -46.12 -9.05
C ILE A 399 -8.49 -46.43 -9.42
N THR A 400 -8.12 -47.71 -9.33
CA THR A 400 -6.84 -48.20 -9.86
C THR A 400 -7.05 -48.95 -11.18
N SER A 401 -6.30 -48.52 -12.20
CA SER A 401 -5.96 -49.25 -13.43
C SER A 401 -4.87 -48.40 -14.12
N GLU A 402 -3.69 -48.86 -14.52
CA GLU A 402 -3.30 -50.18 -15.03
C GLU A 402 -1.78 -50.46 -14.82
N LYS A 403 -1.48 -51.74 -14.55
CA LYS A 403 -0.44 -52.67 -15.10
C LYS A 403 1.04 -52.24 -15.10
N HIS A 404 1.92 -52.88 -14.31
CA HIS A 404 2.61 -54.20 -14.52
C HIS A 404 3.75 -54.17 -15.54
N ASP A 405 5.00 -54.36 -15.10
CA ASP A 405 5.73 -55.67 -15.21
C ASP A 405 7.09 -55.66 -14.45
N PRO A 406 7.78 -56.82 -14.22
CA PRO A 406 8.25 -57.20 -12.88
C PRO A 406 9.77 -57.53 -12.73
N SER A 407 10.29 -57.26 -11.51
CA SER A 407 11.22 -58.11 -10.68
C SER A 407 12.60 -58.58 -11.21
N PRO A 408 13.50 -59.18 -10.39
CA PRO A 408 13.71 -59.08 -8.92
C PRO A 408 15.20 -58.90 -8.51
N THR A 409 15.47 -58.45 -7.27
CA THR A 409 16.34 -59.17 -6.29
C THR A 409 16.28 -58.48 -4.92
N ASN A 410 15.75 -59.23 -3.93
CA ASN A 410 16.13 -59.36 -2.51
C ASN A 410 17.30 -58.48 -2.00
N ASP A 411 17.22 -57.78 -0.86
CA ASP A 411 16.88 -58.18 0.52
C ASP A 411 16.38 -56.91 1.26
N GLY A 412 15.50 -56.89 2.25
CA GLY A 412 15.22 -57.81 3.33
C GLY A 412 15.33 -57.07 4.67
N GLU A 413 14.54 -56.02 4.92
CA GLU A 413 14.45 -55.41 6.27
C GLU A 413 13.08 -54.74 6.54
N ASN A 414 12.36 -55.40 7.45
CA ASN A 414 11.27 -55.01 8.35
C ASN A 414 10.68 -53.59 8.39
N LEU A 415 9.34 -53.59 8.22
CA LEU A 415 8.32 -53.06 9.13
C LEU A 415 8.05 -51.52 9.17
N SER A 416 6.82 -51.22 8.73
CA SER A 416 5.94 -50.11 9.14
C SER A 416 6.32 -48.67 8.79
N GLU A 417 6.20 -48.28 7.52
CA GLU A 417 5.92 -46.89 7.12
C GLU A 417 4.98 -46.87 5.91
N ARG A 418 3.75 -47.33 6.11
CA ARG A 418 2.62 -47.06 5.20
C ARG A 418 1.39 -46.81 6.05
N ASP A 419 1.41 -45.69 6.77
CA ASP A 419 0.20 -45.06 7.28
C ASP A 419 0.51 -43.59 7.60
N SER A 420 0.09 -42.70 6.69
CA SER A 420 -0.26 -41.32 7.04
C SER A 420 -1.11 -40.74 5.90
N THR A 421 -2.33 -41.24 5.81
CA THR A 421 -3.45 -40.48 5.25
C THR A 421 -3.44 -39.08 5.87
N THR A 422 -3.21 -38.07 5.04
CA THR A 422 -3.34 -36.63 5.27
C THR A 422 -4.06 -36.26 6.57
N GLN A 423 -3.33 -36.25 7.68
CA GLN A 423 -3.67 -35.41 8.81
C GLN A 423 -3.69 -33.99 8.27
N HIS A 424 -4.86 -33.37 8.28
CA HIS A 424 -5.03 -31.94 8.04
C HIS A 424 -4.34 -31.23 9.21
N ASP A 425 -3.01 -31.15 9.12
CA ASP A 425 -2.16 -30.63 10.16
C ASP A 425 -2.51 -29.16 10.30
N GLY A 426 -3.04 -28.78 11.46
CA GLY A 426 -3.64 -27.48 11.72
C GLY A 426 -2.68 -26.29 11.53
N GLN A 427 -1.44 -26.53 11.10
CA GLN A 427 -0.36 -25.58 10.90
C GLN A 427 -0.05 -25.29 9.43
N ASN A 428 -0.75 -25.91 8.47
CA ASN A 428 -0.47 -25.70 7.04
C ASN A 428 -0.63 -24.22 6.61
N TYR A 429 -1.58 -23.49 7.19
CA TYR A 429 -1.76 -22.05 6.94
C TYR A 429 -0.56 -21.21 7.41
N LEU A 430 0.13 -21.64 8.49
CA LEU A 430 1.32 -20.96 9.02
C LEU A 430 2.51 -21.09 8.09
N LYS A 431 2.67 -22.22 7.42
CA LYS A 431 3.70 -22.38 6.39
C LYS A 431 3.52 -21.33 5.28
N MET A 432 2.28 -21.14 4.82
CA MET A 432 1.98 -20.13 3.80
C MET A 432 2.21 -18.71 4.33
N ALA A 433 1.78 -18.41 5.56
CA ALA A 433 2.02 -17.12 6.22
C ALA A 433 3.52 -16.82 6.35
N ARG A 434 4.33 -17.81 6.76
CA ARG A 434 5.80 -17.70 6.87
C ARG A 434 6.43 -17.38 5.52
N ASN A 435 6.00 -18.03 4.45
CA ASN A 435 6.51 -17.73 3.11
C ASN A 435 6.29 -16.24 2.74
N VAL A 436 5.11 -15.69 3.03
CA VAL A 436 4.84 -14.25 2.80
C VAL A 436 5.80 -13.38 3.61
N CYS A 437 5.98 -13.67 4.90
CA CYS A 437 6.87 -12.89 5.75
C CYS A 437 8.35 -12.99 5.34
N GLN A 438 8.82 -14.16 4.91
CA GLN A 438 10.17 -14.39 4.40
C GLN A 438 10.43 -13.68 3.06
N SER A 439 9.39 -13.25 2.36
CA SER A 439 9.47 -12.50 1.10
C SER A 439 9.54 -10.99 1.30
N LEU A 440 9.31 -10.49 2.52
CA LEU A 440 9.21 -9.05 2.77
C LEU A 440 10.51 -8.32 2.55
N GLU A 441 11.64 -8.92 2.94
CA GLU A 441 12.94 -8.25 2.80
C GLU A 441 13.27 -8.00 1.32
N TYR A 442 12.97 -8.95 0.44
CA TYR A 442 13.07 -8.77 -1.02
C TYR A 442 12.25 -7.57 -1.50
N CYS A 443 10.98 -7.48 -1.11
CA CYS A 443 10.10 -6.39 -1.53
C CYS A 443 10.51 -5.02 -0.97
N LEU A 444 11.33 -4.99 0.09
CA LEU A 444 11.78 -3.76 0.76
C LEU A 444 13.22 -3.38 0.39
N GLN A 445 13.84 -4.09 -0.56
CA GLN A 445 15.13 -3.70 -1.12
C GLN A 445 15.03 -2.31 -1.79
N GLU A 446 16.14 -1.56 -1.76
CA GLU A 446 16.19 -0.16 -2.23
C GLU A 446 15.80 -0.02 -3.70
N ASP A 447 16.17 -1.00 -4.52
CA ASP A 447 15.86 -1.08 -5.94
C ASP A 447 14.35 -1.28 -6.23
N MET A 448 13.63 -1.98 -5.35
CA MET A 448 12.18 -2.19 -5.49
C MET A 448 11.36 -0.92 -5.17
N SER A 449 11.92 -0.01 -4.37
CA SER A 449 11.34 1.31 -4.05
C SER A 449 9.84 1.22 -3.66
N LEU A 450 8.98 2.15 -4.13
CA LEU A 450 7.55 2.17 -3.78
C LEU A 450 6.80 0.95 -4.34
N LEU A 451 7.24 0.39 -5.46
CA LEU A 451 6.54 -0.72 -6.12
C LEU A 451 6.60 -2.00 -5.29
N GLY A 452 7.76 -2.28 -4.67
CA GLY A 452 7.91 -3.43 -3.77
C GLY A 452 7.01 -3.34 -2.54
N ILE A 453 6.90 -2.15 -1.95
CA ILE A 453 6.01 -1.92 -0.80
C ILE A 453 4.54 -2.11 -1.20
N LEU A 454 4.13 -1.59 -2.37
CA LEU A 454 2.77 -1.79 -2.88
C LEU A 454 2.47 -3.27 -3.18
N ALA A 455 3.44 -3.99 -3.75
CA ALA A 455 3.34 -5.43 -4.03
C ALA A 455 3.15 -6.26 -2.76
N ALA A 456 3.87 -5.94 -1.68
CA ALA A 456 3.76 -6.64 -0.41
C ALA A 456 2.51 -6.29 0.41
N THR A 457 1.91 -5.10 0.18
CA THR A 457 0.85 -4.57 1.04
C THR A 457 -0.36 -5.50 1.15
N VAL A 458 -0.92 -5.93 0.03
CA VAL A 458 -2.12 -6.80 0.04
C VAL A 458 -1.82 -8.19 0.63
N PRO A 459 -0.78 -8.92 0.20
CA PRO A 459 -0.42 -10.20 0.79
C PRO A 459 -0.22 -10.16 2.31
N VAL A 460 0.42 -9.10 2.83
CA VAL A 460 0.61 -8.96 4.28
C VAL A 460 -0.71 -8.78 5.00
N ILE A 461 -1.61 -7.93 4.49
CA ILE A 461 -2.94 -7.73 5.10
C ILE A 461 -3.72 -9.04 5.17
N ILE A 462 -3.73 -9.82 4.08
CA ILE A 462 -4.42 -11.12 4.04
C ILE A 462 -3.81 -12.09 5.06
N THR A 463 -2.48 -12.15 5.14
CA THR A 463 -1.77 -13.00 6.12
C THR A 463 -2.06 -12.59 7.56
N VAL A 464 -2.10 -11.28 7.85
CA VAL A 464 -2.50 -10.74 9.16
C VAL A 464 -3.89 -11.23 9.53
N TRP A 465 -4.85 -11.14 8.61
CA TRP A 465 -6.21 -11.61 8.86
C TRP A 465 -6.30 -13.13 9.04
N ALA A 466 -5.60 -13.91 8.21
CA ALA A 466 -5.57 -15.37 8.32
C ALA A 466 -5.14 -15.84 9.73
N ILE A 467 -4.11 -15.21 10.29
CA ILE A 467 -3.63 -15.51 11.66
C ILE A 467 -4.59 -14.96 12.72
N ARG A 468 -5.04 -13.70 12.60
CA ARG A 468 -5.97 -13.10 13.59
C ARG A 468 -7.26 -13.91 13.72
N TYR A 469 -7.77 -14.47 12.63
CA TYR A 469 -8.99 -15.29 12.66
C TYR A 469 -8.83 -16.67 13.34
N ARG A 470 -7.61 -17.13 13.63
CA ARG A 470 -7.36 -18.40 14.35
C ARG A 470 -7.30 -18.27 15.88
N HIS A 471 -7.31 -17.04 16.42
CA HIS A 471 -7.45 -16.74 17.85
C HIS A 471 -6.71 -17.73 18.79
N ASN A 472 -5.38 -17.90 18.71
CA ASN A 472 -4.65 -18.57 19.81
C ASN A 472 -3.10 -18.54 19.86
N ASP A 473 -2.38 -17.66 19.15
CA ASP A 473 -0.91 -17.73 19.19
C ASP A 473 -0.22 -16.37 19.30
N GLU A 474 0.20 -16.01 20.53
CA GLU A 474 0.90 -14.76 20.82
C GLU A 474 2.26 -14.66 20.09
N ALA A 475 2.93 -15.80 19.87
CA ALA A 475 4.21 -15.85 19.17
C ALA A 475 4.06 -15.44 17.68
N GLU A 476 2.93 -15.77 17.08
CA GLU A 476 2.65 -15.54 15.66
C GLU A 476 2.14 -14.11 15.43
N LEU A 477 1.43 -13.56 16.42
CA LEU A 477 1.04 -12.15 16.44
C LEU A 477 2.27 -11.23 16.52
N ALA A 478 3.32 -11.64 17.24
CA ALA A 478 4.58 -10.91 17.30
C ALA A 478 5.27 -10.80 15.92
N TRP A 479 5.17 -11.84 15.08
CA TRP A 479 5.67 -11.81 13.70
C TRP A 479 4.95 -10.78 12.85
N LEU A 480 3.63 -10.72 12.96
CA LEU A 480 2.79 -9.77 12.25
C LEU A 480 3.07 -8.33 12.65
N MET A 481 3.25 -8.06 13.95
CA MET A 481 3.58 -6.72 14.43
C MET A 481 4.89 -6.20 13.84
N ASN A 482 5.90 -7.07 13.71
CA ASN A 482 7.19 -6.68 13.16
C ASN A 482 7.19 -6.64 11.61
N ALA A 483 6.43 -7.50 10.93
CA ALA A 483 6.14 -7.33 9.50
C ALA A 483 5.48 -5.97 9.20
N SER A 484 4.45 -5.60 9.98
CA SER A 484 3.84 -4.27 9.92
C SER A 484 4.85 -3.16 10.22
N GLN A 485 5.76 -3.35 11.19
CA GLN A 485 6.81 -2.38 11.49
C GLN A 485 7.78 -2.16 10.32
N LYS A 486 8.17 -3.22 9.60
CA LYS A 486 8.98 -3.09 8.38
C LYS A 486 8.23 -2.32 7.30
N MET A 487 6.93 -2.61 7.12
CA MET A 487 6.08 -1.91 6.15
C MET A 487 5.87 -0.41 6.49
N ARG A 488 5.91 -0.02 7.76
CA ARG A 488 5.83 1.39 8.22
C ARG A 488 6.95 2.27 7.66
N GLN A 489 8.11 1.69 7.32
CA GLN A 489 9.21 2.45 6.74
C GLN A 489 8.88 2.92 5.31
N GLY A 490 7.95 2.24 4.62
CA GLY A 490 7.59 2.51 3.24
C GLY A 490 6.28 3.27 3.04
N LEU A 491 5.24 2.96 3.82
CA LEU A 491 3.92 3.60 3.74
C LEU A 491 3.42 4.00 5.13
N ARG A 492 3.03 5.26 5.30
CA ARG A 492 2.58 5.80 6.59
C ARG A 492 1.29 5.15 7.10
N MET A 493 0.49 4.55 6.22
CA MET A 493 -0.75 3.87 6.61
C MET A 493 -0.51 2.73 7.59
N TRP A 494 0.63 2.02 7.51
CA TRP A 494 0.95 0.93 8.42
C TRP A 494 1.15 1.38 9.87
N THR A 495 1.18 2.69 10.13
CA THR A 495 1.10 3.23 11.50
C THR A 495 -0.28 3.02 12.12
N TYR A 496 -1.32 2.84 11.31
CA TYR A 496 -2.74 2.78 11.72
C TYR A 496 -3.40 1.42 11.47
N ILE A 497 -2.66 0.44 10.94
CA ILE A 497 -3.06 -0.96 10.75
C ILE A 497 -2.35 -1.83 11.79
#